data_AF-A0A957G6J0-F1
#
_entry.id   AF-A0A957G6J0-F1
#
_cell.length_a   1.000
_cell.length_b   1.000
_cell.length_c   1.000
_cell.angle_alpha   90.00
_cell.angle_beta   90.00
_cell.angle_gamma   90.00
#
_symmetry.space_group_name_H-M   'P 1'
#
loop_
_entity.id
_entity.type
_entity.pdbx_description
1 polymer ?
#
loop_
_entity_poly.entity_id
_entity_poly.type
_entity_poly.pdbx_seq_one_letter_code
_entity_poly.pdbx_strand_id
1 'polypeptide(L)'
;PGASVDTVAAGLTISATIDATTVNTATWTAYNVGSSDVATAEATATVTVLPAGISLAKTVGLDAGVCATTDTVVIPAGYGGTVVYYCYEVTNTGGYTLPLHDLVDSELGSIFTGFAYDLAPGESVNTVAAGLEISALITQTTVNTATWTAY
;
A
#
# COMPACT_ATOMS: atom_id res chain seq x y z
N PRO A 1 -15.96 49.50 6.86
CA PRO A 1 -15.42 48.59 5.82
C PRO A 1 -14.11 47.96 6.31
N GLY A 2 -13.90 46.65 6.10
CA GLY A 2 -12.64 45.97 6.46
C GLY A 2 -12.62 45.23 7.81
N ALA A 3 -13.76 45.04 8.47
CA ALA A 3 -13.85 44.11 9.60
C ALA A 3 -13.85 42.66 9.09
N SER A 4 -13.16 41.76 9.79
CA SER A 4 -13.17 40.33 9.55
C SER A 4 -13.39 39.58 10.85
N VAL A 5 -13.91 38.36 10.75
CA VAL A 5 -14.07 37.42 11.84
C VAL A 5 -13.82 36.03 11.28
N ASP A 6 -13.12 35.18 12.05
CA ASP A 6 -13.01 33.76 11.75
C ASP A 6 -13.86 32.95 12.74
N THR A 7 -14.01 31.65 12.49
CA THR A 7 -14.82 30.77 13.33
C THR A 7 -14.29 30.67 14.76
N VAL A 8 -12.98 30.77 14.96
CA VAL A 8 -12.34 30.71 16.28
C VAL A 8 -12.66 31.96 17.10
N ALA A 9 -12.51 33.14 16.49
CA ALA A 9 -12.87 34.43 17.07
C ALA A 9 -14.37 34.53 17.36
N ALA A 10 -15.20 33.84 16.59
CA ALA A 10 -16.63 33.68 16.84
C ALA A 10 -16.96 32.64 17.95
N GLY A 11 -15.95 32.01 18.57
CA GLY A 11 -16.13 31.01 19.63
C GLY A 11 -16.64 29.65 19.13
N LEU A 12 -16.54 29.38 17.84
CA LEU A 12 -16.97 28.13 17.23
C LEU A 12 -15.81 27.13 17.17
N THR A 13 -16.07 25.90 17.63
CA THR A 13 -15.19 24.76 17.39
C THR A 13 -15.90 23.81 16.43
N ILE A 14 -15.30 23.58 15.27
CA ILE A 14 -15.85 22.72 14.22
C ILE A 14 -14.87 21.57 14.01
N SER A 15 -15.32 20.35 14.24
CA SER A 15 -14.51 19.14 14.09
C SER A 15 -15.33 18.04 13.43
N ALA A 16 -14.68 17.26 12.57
CA ALA A 16 -15.24 16.06 11.96
C ALA A 16 -14.16 14.98 11.87
N THR A 17 -14.55 13.72 12.01
CA THR A 17 -13.70 12.58 11.67
C THR A 17 -13.82 12.32 10.17
N ILE A 18 -12.69 12.22 9.47
CA ILE A 18 -12.63 12.04 8.02
C ILE A 18 -11.77 10.80 7.72
N ASP A 19 -12.41 9.75 7.20
CA ASP A 19 -11.77 8.47 6.87
C ASP A 19 -11.56 8.27 5.36
N ALA A 20 -11.97 9.25 4.54
CA ALA A 20 -11.82 9.25 3.10
C ALA A 20 -11.54 10.67 2.58
N THR A 21 -10.87 10.76 1.42
CA THR A 21 -10.60 12.07 0.79
C THR A 21 -11.90 12.86 0.62
N THR A 22 -11.95 14.04 1.23
CA THR A 22 -13.16 14.86 1.33
C THR A 22 -12.83 16.31 0.96
N VAL A 23 -13.65 16.88 0.08
CA VAL A 23 -13.68 18.32 -0.17
C VAL A 23 -14.86 18.89 0.59
N ASN A 24 -14.60 19.81 1.51
CA ASN A 24 -15.63 20.50 2.28
C ASN A 24 -15.74 21.95 1.81
N THR A 25 -16.96 22.38 1.48
CA THR A 25 -17.28 23.76 1.14
C THR A 25 -18.03 24.40 2.29
N ALA A 26 -17.53 25.53 2.79
CA ALA A 26 -18.22 26.36 3.76
C ALA A 26 -18.83 27.57 3.05
N THR A 27 -20.07 27.89 3.41
CA THR A 27 -20.78 29.09 2.95
C THR A 27 -21.04 30.00 4.15
N TRP A 28 -20.60 31.24 4.08
CA TRP A 28 -20.93 32.28 5.05
C TRP A 28 -22.00 33.19 4.47
N THR A 29 -23.09 33.39 5.21
CA THR A 29 -24.17 34.30 4.82
C THR A 29 -24.33 35.40 5.85
N ALA A 30 -24.29 36.66 5.40
CA ALA A 30 -24.51 37.84 6.23
C ALA A 30 -25.83 38.54 5.86
N TYR A 31 -26.52 39.08 6.88
CA TYR A 31 -27.82 39.74 6.77
C TYR A 31 -27.80 41.08 7.51
N ASN A 32 -28.59 42.05 7.04
CA ASN A 32 -28.86 43.29 7.76
C ASN A 32 -30.17 43.19 8.57
N VAL A 33 -30.24 43.89 9.70
CA VAL A 33 -31.47 43.93 10.51
C VAL A 33 -32.53 44.76 9.77
N GLY A 34 -33.65 44.14 9.40
CA GLY A 34 -34.81 44.83 8.82
C GLY A 34 -34.73 45.16 7.32
N SER A 35 -33.63 44.84 6.62
CA SER A 35 -33.59 44.83 5.15
C SER A 35 -33.51 43.39 4.60
N SER A 36 -33.88 43.21 3.34
CA SER A 36 -33.79 41.92 2.64
C SER A 36 -32.41 41.66 2.02
N ASP A 37 -31.40 42.46 2.36
CA ASP A 37 -30.07 42.34 1.75
C ASP A 37 -29.32 41.14 2.34
N VAL A 38 -28.82 40.30 1.43
CA VAL A 38 -28.07 39.09 1.75
C VAL A 38 -26.76 39.12 0.98
N ALA A 39 -25.65 38.85 1.67
CA ALA A 39 -24.36 38.61 1.03
C ALA A 39 -23.85 37.23 1.40
N THR A 40 -23.30 36.51 0.43
CA THR A 40 -22.72 35.18 0.63
C THR A 40 -21.26 35.15 0.19
N ALA A 41 -20.47 34.31 0.84
CA ALA A 41 -19.12 33.97 0.43
C ALA A 41 -18.89 32.47 0.65
N GLU A 42 -18.07 31.86 -0.19
CA GLU A 42 -17.72 30.45 -0.09
C GLU A 42 -16.21 30.26 0.04
N ALA A 43 -15.81 29.22 0.77
CA ALA A 43 -14.43 28.77 0.86
C ALA A 43 -14.39 27.24 0.89
N THR A 44 -13.39 26.64 0.26
CA THR A 44 -13.19 25.18 0.23
C THR A 44 -11.96 24.77 1.01
N ALA A 45 -12.03 23.58 1.60
CA ALA A 45 -10.89 22.90 2.22
C ALA A 45 -10.89 21.42 1.79
N THR A 46 -9.72 20.89 1.49
CA THR A 46 -9.56 19.49 1.06
C THR A 46 -8.75 18.72 2.10
N VAL A 47 -9.28 17.58 2.52
CA VAL A 47 -8.56 16.57 3.30
C VAL A 47 -8.31 15.38 2.39
N THR A 48 -7.04 14.99 2.23
CA THR A 48 -6.64 13.84 1.41
C THR A 48 -6.26 12.67 2.31
N VAL A 49 -6.93 11.53 2.11
CA VAL A 49 -6.62 10.26 2.77
C VAL A 49 -6.08 9.30 1.71
N LEU A 50 -4.87 8.80 1.91
CA LEU A 50 -4.17 7.90 1.00
C LEU A 50 -4.29 6.47 1.53
N PRO A 51 -4.86 5.51 0.76
CA PRO A 51 -4.99 4.13 1.22
C PRO A 51 -3.62 3.42 1.20
N ALA A 52 -3.46 2.43 2.08
CA ALA A 52 -2.42 1.42 1.94
C ALA A 52 -2.83 0.42 0.85
N GLY A 53 -1.87 -0.10 0.11
CA GLY A 53 -2.15 -1.13 -0.89
C GLY A 53 -0.86 -1.77 -1.39
N ILE A 54 -0.89 -3.09 -1.56
CA ILE A 54 0.17 -3.83 -2.24
C ILE A 54 -0.45 -4.89 -3.15
N SER A 55 0.29 -5.24 -4.20
CA SER A 55 0.05 -6.46 -4.98
C SER A 55 1.28 -7.35 -4.95
N LEU A 56 1.09 -8.66 -4.92
CA LEU A 56 2.15 -9.66 -4.85
C LEU A 56 2.10 -10.57 -6.08
N ALA A 57 3.24 -10.74 -6.75
CA ALA A 57 3.46 -11.79 -7.73
C ALA A 57 4.48 -12.80 -7.17
N LYS A 58 4.26 -14.08 -7.46
CA LYS A 58 5.14 -15.17 -7.05
C LYS A 58 5.48 -16.03 -8.25
N THR A 59 6.76 -16.30 -8.44
CA THR A 59 7.25 -17.16 -9.52
C THR A 59 8.18 -18.24 -8.99
N VAL A 60 8.36 -19.30 -9.77
CA VAL A 60 9.24 -20.42 -9.45
C VAL A 60 10.01 -20.86 -10.69
N GLY A 61 11.30 -21.13 -10.52
CA GLY A 61 12.18 -21.60 -11.59
C GLY A 61 13.32 -22.48 -11.08
N LEU A 62 14.26 -22.80 -11.98
CA LEU A 62 15.41 -23.65 -11.68
C LEU A 62 16.74 -22.88 -11.62
N ASP A 63 16.75 -21.61 -12.02
CA ASP A 63 17.94 -20.77 -12.04
C ASP A 63 18.06 -19.95 -10.75
N ALA A 64 19.22 -20.03 -10.10
CA ALA A 64 19.53 -19.24 -8.90
C ALA A 64 19.71 -17.76 -9.26
N GLY A 65 19.31 -16.86 -8.35
CA GLY A 65 19.52 -15.42 -8.50
C GLY A 65 18.80 -14.76 -9.69
N VAL A 66 17.81 -15.44 -10.29
CA VAL A 66 16.97 -14.90 -11.36
C VAL A 66 15.51 -15.15 -11.03
N CYS A 67 14.68 -14.10 -11.11
CA CYS A 67 13.25 -14.27 -11.02
C CYS A 67 12.73 -14.98 -12.27
N ALA A 68 12.11 -16.14 -12.08
CA ALA A 68 11.38 -16.81 -13.13
C ALA A 68 10.18 -15.96 -13.60
N THR A 69 9.65 -16.27 -14.78
CA THR A 69 8.47 -15.60 -15.35
C THR A 69 7.18 -16.40 -15.18
N THR A 70 7.27 -17.64 -14.67
CA THR A 70 6.14 -18.54 -14.47
C THR A 70 5.93 -18.85 -12.99
N ASP A 71 4.69 -19.16 -12.61
CA ASP A 71 4.29 -19.59 -11.27
C ASP A 71 4.31 -21.12 -11.10
N THR A 72 4.68 -21.85 -12.15
CA THR A 72 4.77 -23.30 -12.19
C THR A 72 6.08 -23.75 -12.82
N VAL A 73 6.58 -24.89 -12.35
CA VAL A 73 7.72 -25.61 -12.93
C VAL A 73 7.40 -27.10 -12.91
N VAL A 74 7.70 -27.80 -14.00
CA VAL A 74 7.48 -29.25 -14.12
C VAL A 74 8.84 -29.96 -14.11
N ILE A 75 9.04 -30.81 -13.10
CA ILE A 75 10.26 -31.59 -12.93
C ILE A 75 9.94 -33.05 -13.29
N PRO A 76 10.69 -33.70 -14.20
CA PRO A 76 10.45 -35.10 -14.53
C PRO A 76 10.67 -36.01 -13.30
N ALA A 77 9.87 -37.08 -13.19
CA ALA A 77 10.01 -38.02 -12.07
C ALA A 77 11.36 -38.76 -12.11
N GLY A 78 11.93 -39.05 -10.94
CA GLY A 78 13.13 -39.90 -10.80
C GLY A 78 14.41 -39.19 -10.33
N TYR A 79 14.41 -37.86 -10.15
CA TYR A 79 15.59 -37.10 -9.75
C TYR A 79 15.92 -37.12 -8.24
N GLY A 80 15.13 -37.80 -7.40
CA GLY A 80 15.39 -37.87 -5.95
C GLY A 80 15.29 -36.53 -5.22
N GLY A 81 14.69 -35.52 -5.86
CA GLY A 81 14.60 -34.14 -5.39
C GLY A 81 15.17 -33.16 -6.41
N THR A 82 14.61 -31.96 -6.51
CA THR A 82 15.16 -30.88 -7.33
C THR A 82 15.07 -29.58 -6.57
N VAL A 83 16.17 -28.81 -6.56
CA VAL A 83 16.18 -27.48 -5.97
C VAL A 83 15.47 -26.53 -6.93
N VAL A 84 14.43 -25.86 -6.42
CA VAL A 84 13.73 -24.78 -7.12
C VAL A 84 14.01 -23.47 -6.41
N TYR A 85 13.92 -22.37 -7.15
CA TYR A 85 14.09 -21.01 -6.64
C TYR A 85 12.78 -20.25 -6.76
N TYR A 86 12.36 -19.62 -5.66
CA TYR A 86 11.18 -18.78 -5.62
C TYR A 86 11.57 -17.31 -5.69
N CYS A 87 10.80 -16.53 -6.45
CA CYS A 87 10.90 -15.09 -6.46
C CYS A 87 9.54 -14.48 -6.12
N TYR A 88 9.56 -13.47 -5.26
CA TYR A 88 8.39 -12.73 -4.83
C TYR A 88 8.59 -11.27 -5.21
N GLU A 89 7.65 -10.70 -5.96
CA GLU A 89 7.66 -9.30 -6.38
C GLU A 89 6.48 -8.59 -5.74
N VAL A 90 6.76 -7.52 -4.98
CA VAL A 90 5.74 -6.66 -4.38
C VAL A 90 5.71 -5.34 -5.13
N THR A 91 4.50 -4.82 -5.35
CA THR A 91 4.26 -3.46 -5.87
C THR A 91 3.43 -2.69 -4.87
N ASN A 92 3.82 -1.47 -4.54
CA ASN A 92 2.99 -0.58 -3.74
C ASN A 92 1.90 0.05 -4.62
N THR A 93 0.66 -0.36 -4.38
CA THR A 93 -0.53 0.16 -5.07
C THR A 93 -1.28 1.22 -4.25
N GLY A 94 -0.77 1.52 -3.05
CA GLY A 94 -1.26 2.57 -2.16
C GLY A 94 -0.74 3.96 -2.51
N GLY A 95 -1.08 4.93 -1.66
CA GLY A 95 -0.73 6.33 -1.87
C GLY A 95 0.46 6.84 -1.06
N TYR A 96 1.03 6.06 -0.15
CA TYR A 96 2.19 6.45 0.67
C TYR A 96 3.27 5.36 0.70
N THR A 97 4.48 5.75 1.09
CA THR A 97 5.64 4.84 1.15
C THR A 97 5.47 3.84 2.28
N LEU A 98 5.73 2.55 1.99
CA LEU A 98 5.67 1.45 2.95
C LEU A 98 7.11 1.06 3.32
N PRO A 99 7.59 1.36 4.55
CA PRO A 99 9.00 1.17 4.93
C PRO A 99 9.35 -0.23 5.47
N LEU A 100 8.35 -0.99 5.94
CA LEU A 100 8.57 -2.28 6.60
C LEU A 100 7.77 -3.40 5.95
N HIS A 101 8.40 -4.58 5.86
CA HIS A 101 7.86 -5.70 5.15
C HIS A 101 8.04 -7.04 5.88
N ASP A 102 7.00 -7.87 5.84
CA ASP A 102 7.00 -9.26 6.28
C ASP A 102 6.61 -10.17 5.12
N LEU A 103 7.27 -11.32 4.99
CA LEU A 103 6.92 -12.34 4.00
C LEU A 103 6.88 -13.71 4.65
N VAL A 104 5.73 -14.35 4.52
CA VAL A 104 5.49 -15.73 4.98
C VAL A 104 5.01 -16.56 3.82
N ASP A 105 5.46 -17.80 3.79
CA ASP A 105 5.17 -18.76 2.75
C ASP A 105 4.74 -20.10 3.38
N SER A 106 3.71 -20.74 2.82
CA SER A 106 3.06 -21.91 3.42
C SER A 106 3.94 -23.15 3.54
N GLU A 107 4.99 -23.27 2.73
CA GLU A 107 5.91 -24.41 2.73
C GLU A 107 7.29 -24.03 3.28
N LEU A 108 7.67 -22.75 3.21
CA LEU A 108 8.97 -22.24 3.69
C LEU A 108 8.89 -21.59 5.08
N GLY A 109 7.69 -21.28 5.56
CA GLY A 109 7.48 -20.52 6.80
C GLY A 109 7.79 -19.03 6.63
N SER A 110 8.26 -18.40 7.72
CA SER A 110 8.67 -16.99 7.67
C SER A 110 9.99 -16.85 6.89
N ILE A 111 9.96 -16.04 5.83
CA ILE A 111 11.14 -15.75 5.01
C ILE A 111 11.88 -14.54 5.60
N PHE A 112 11.13 -13.47 5.91
CA PHE A 112 11.64 -12.33 6.65
C PHE A 112 10.54 -11.66 7.46
N THR A 113 10.96 -10.90 8.47
CA THR A 113 10.10 -10.07 9.32
C THR A 113 10.79 -8.75 9.59
N GLY A 114 10.06 -7.63 9.44
CA GLY A 114 10.58 -6.28 9.62
C GLY A 114 11.70 -5.91 8.64
N PHE A 115 11.65 -6.44 7.41
CA PHE A 115 12.61 -6.07 6.37
C PHE A 115 12.44 -4.58 6.03
N ALA A 116 13.50 -3.80 6.25
CA ALA A 116 13.50 -2.36 6.03
C ALA A 116 13.81 -2.04 4.57
N TYR A 117 12.80 -1.53 3.86
CA TYR A 117 12.91 -1.09 2.47
C TYR A 117 11.82 -0.05 2.20
N ASP A 118 12.19 1.15 1.74
CA ASP A 118 11.22 2.20 1.42
C ASP A 118 10.58 1.92 0.05
N LEU A 119 9.41 1.27 0.06
CA LEU A 119 8.64 1.02 -1.17
C LEU A 119 7.69 2.20 -1.43
N ALA A 120 8.10 3.15 -2.25
CA ALA A 120 7.29 4.32 -2.60
C ALA A 120 6.06 3.96 -3.45
N PRO A 121 5.03 4.82 -3.53
CA PRO A 121 3.84 4.57 -4.36
C PRO A 121 4.18 4.28 -5.82
N GLY A 122 3.67 3.17 -6.35
CA GLY A 122 3.93 2.71 -7.72
C GLY A 122 5.25 1.98 -7.93
N GLU A 123 6.14 1.94 -6.94
CA GLU A 123 7.39 1.19 -7.03
C GLU A 123 7.15 -0.31 -6.85
N SER A 124 8.05 -1.10 -7.43
CA SER A 124 8.11 -2.54 -7.31
C SER A 124 9.50 -2.99 -6.88
N VAL A 125 9.56 -4.03 -6.05
CA VAL A 125 10.80 -4.71 -5.71
C VAL A 125 10.55 -6.21 -5.64
N ASN A 126 11.51 -6.99 -6.13
CA ASN A 126 11.50 -8.43 -5.95
C ASN A 126 12.63 -8.91 -5.03
N THR A 127 12.46 -10.11 -4.48
CA THR A 127 13.38 -10.68 -3.48
C THR A 127 14.81 -10.81 -4.02
N VAL A 128 14.98 -11.11 -5.32
CA VAL A 128 16.31 -11.18 -5.95
C VAL A 128 16.98 -9.80 -5.99
N ALA A 129 16.25 -8.77 -6.42
CA ALA A 129 16.74 -7.38 -6.43
C ALA A 129 17.04 -6.86 -5.00
N ALA A 130 16.31 -7.37 -4.00
CA ALA A 130 16.58 -7.13 -2.59
C ALA A 130 17.76 -7.96 -2.02
N GLY A 131 18.43 -8.78 -2.84
CA GLY A 131 19.59 -9.57 -2.44
C GLY A 131 19.26 -10.86 -1.69
N LEU A 132 18.02 -11.35 -1.79
CA LEU A 132 17.56 -12.58 -1.17
C LEU A 132 17.51 -13.72 -2.18
N GLU A 133 18.05 -14.87 -1.81
CA GLU A 133 17.94 -16.12 -2.56
C GLU A 133 17.07 -17.10 -1.77
N ILE A 134 15.94 -17.49 -2.33
CA ILE A 134 14.93 -18.32 -1.66
C ILE A 134 14.80 -19.62 -2.45
N SER A 135 15.14 -20.75 -1.84
CA SER A 135 15.14 -22.04 -2.49
C SER A 135 14.55 -23.15 -1.63
N ALA A 136 14.11 -24.22 -2.29
CA ALA A 136 13.59 -25.41 -1.63
C ALA A 136 13.92 -26.67 -2.43
N LEU A 137 14.16 -27.78 -1.71
CA LEU A 137 14.29 -29.10 -2.33
C LEU A 137 12.90 -29.73 -2.48
N ILE A 138 12.44 -29.90 -3.71
CA ILE A 138 11.13 -30.47 -4.03
C ILE A 138 11.28 -31.94 -4.42
N THR A 139 10.70 -32.85 -3.62
CA THR A 139 10.70 -34.31 -3.88
C THR A 139 9.36 -34.85 -4.36
N GLN A 140 8.31 -34.04 -4.28
CA GLN A 140 6.92 -34.38 -4.64
C GLN A 140 6.16 -33.12 -5.06
N THR A 141 5.02 -33.29 -5.73
CA THR A 141 4.18 -32.15 -6.14
C THR A 141 3.80 -31.30 -4.94
N THR A 142 4.11 -30.01 -5.02
CA THR A 142 3.93 -29.06 -3.92
C THR A 142 3.22 -27.82 -4.48
N VAL A 143 2.18 -27.36 -3.78
CA VAL A 143 1.50 -26.09 -4.07
C VAL A 143 1.79 -25.17 -2.91
N ASN A 144 2.16 -23.94 -3.22
CA ASN A 144 2.75 -23.09 -2.21
C ASN A 144 2.26 -21.64 -2.34
N THR A 145 1.50 -21.19 -1.35
CA THR A 145 0.94 -19.83 -1.25
C THR A 145 1.81 -18.98 -0.32
N ALA A 146 1.96 -17.69 -0.66
CA ALA A 146 2.65 -16.72 0.17
C ALA A 146 1.77 -15.53 0.53
N THR A 147 2.12 -14.87 1.62
CA THR A 147 1.49 -13.66 2.14
C THR A 147 2.60 -12.64 2.43
N TRP A 148 2.55 -11.51 1.72
CA TRP A 148 3.40 -10.36 1.98
C TRP A 148 2.57 -9.32 2.74
N THR A 149 3.09 -8.80 3.85
CA THR A 149 2.51 -7.69 4.62
C THR A 149 3.46 -6.50 4.57
N ALA A 150 2.93 -5.29 4.44
CA ALA A 150 3.71 -4.06 4.39
C ALA A 150 3.00 -2.94 5.16
N TYR A 151 3.74 -2.13 5.90
CA TYR A 151 3.20 -1.07 6.77
C TYR A 151 4.22 0.05 7.03
#